data_AF-A0A352HR72-F1
#
_entry.id   AF-A0A352HR72-F1
#
_cell.length_a   1.000
_cell.length_b   1.000
_cell.length_c   1.000
_cell.angle_alpha   90.00
_cell.angle_beta   90.00
_cell.angle_gamma   90.00
#
_symmetry.space_group_name_H-M   'P 1'
#
loop_
_entity.id
_entity.type
_entity.pdbx_description
1 polymer ?
#
loop_
_entity_poly.entity_id
_entity_poly.type
_entity_poly.pdbx_seq_one_letter_code
_entity_poly.pdbx_strand_id
1 'polypeptide(L)'
;MRRRDVHASCRRVCGDDRPGSAPLQDDSILTHRKQKTLNMNKVISLISAAFVLSATCLTMSAAIPDGYYSALEGKKQSALKAAAKSAAASHTRVSYGDDTWDAFRQTDVRTVNGQKVWWDMYSDNNVSVSGGHGGMNIEHSVPNSWWGKAKNDAYCDLFHLNPSDKEANNRKANYPLGIVATVKWTNGVTTVGSPASGACGGASWVFEPADEY
;
A
#
# COMPACT_ATOMS: atom_id res chain seq x y z
N MET A 1 -44.15 -3.88 4.93
CA MET A 1 -44.90 -3.00 5.84
C MET A 1 -44.92 -3.66 7.22
N ARG A 2 -44.34 -3.00 8.25
CA ARG A 2 -44.44 -3.14 9.73
C ARG A 2 -44.78 -4.54 10.32
N ARG A 3 -43.88 -5.25 11.01
CA ARG A 3 -43.48 -5.21 12.45
C ARG A 3 -44.61 -5.28 13.51
N ARG A 4 -44.40 -6.20 14.48
CA ARG A 4 -44.75 -6.24 15.94
C ARG A 4 -45.67 -7.42 16.35
N ASP A 5 -45.20 -8.36 17.17
CA ASP A 5 -44.94 -8.36 18.64
C ASP A 5 -46.22 -8.46 19.50
N VAL A 6 -46.39 -9.56 20.25
CA VAL A 6 -47.18 -9.68 21.50
C VAL A 6 -46.63 -10.90 22.30
N HIS A 7 -45.92 -10.79 23.43
CA HIS A 7 -46.31 -10.58 24.84
C HIS A 7 -47.17 -11.67 25.52
N ALA A 8 -46.64 -12.32 26.58
CA ALA A 8 -47.33 -12.87 27.78
C ALA A 8 -46.26 -13.48 28.74
N SER A 9 -46.03 -13.04 30.00
CA SER A 9 -46.87 -13.07 31.24
C SER A 9 -47.11 -14.51 31.75
N CYS A 10 -47.13 -14.92 33.04
CA CYS A 10 -46.68 -14.48 34.37
C CYS A 10 -47.07 -15.64 35.35
N ARG A 11 -46.21 -15.95 36.35
CA ARG A 11 -46.38 -16.65 37.68
C ARG A 11 -47.45 -17.72 37.99
N ARG A 12 -47.01 -18.72 38.79
CA ARG A 12 -47.67 -19.30 40.01
C ARG A 12 -46.62 -20.14 40.80
N VAL A 13 -46.08 -19.74 41.96
CA VAL A 13 -46.50 -19.91 43.39
C VAL A 13 -46.87 -21.34 43.80
N CYS A 14 -46.12 -21.91 44.75
CA CYS A 14 -46.58 -22.63 45.96
C CYS A 14 -45.41 -22.69 46.98
N GLY A 15 -45.69 -22.36 48.24
CA GLY A 15 -44.81 -22.61 49.39
C GLY A 15 -45.53 -23.51 50.39
N ASP A 16 -44.80 -24.02 51.39
CA ASP A 16 -45.40 -24.54 52.62
C ASP A 16 -44.41 -24.40 53.79
N ASP A 17 -44.94 -23.94 54.92
CA ASP A 17 -44.29 -23.59 56.18
C ASP A 17 -44.17 -24.80 57.13
N ARG A 18 -43.20 -24.78 58.07
CA ARG A 18 -43.42 -24.70 59.54
C ARG A 18 -42.15 -24.90 60.42
N PRO A 19 -42.18 -24.45 61.71
CA PRO A 19 -41.02 -23.94 62.45
C PRO A 19 -40.60 -24.78 63.68
N GLY A 20 -39.42 -24.48 64.28
CA GLY A 20 -38.95 -25.04 65.56
C GLY A 20 -37.74 -24.33 66.19
N SER A 21 -38.03 -23.35 67.07
CA SER A 21 -37.38 -22.90 68.33
C SER A 21 -35.84 -22.81 68.56
N ALA A 22 -35.42 -21.56 68.84
CA ALA A 22 -34.51 -21.03 69.89
C ALA A 22 -32.97 -21.16 69.79
N PRO A 23 -32.17 -20.32 70.51
CA PRO A 23 -32.21 -18.86 70.71
C PRO A 23 -30.90 -18.17 70.24
N LEU A 24 -30.88 -16.83 70.28
CA LEU A 24 -29.76 -15.97 69.88
C LEU A 24 -28.50 -16.18 70.75
N GLN A 25 -27.35 -16.43 70.10
CA GLN A 25 -26.03 -16.05 70.59
C GLN A 25 -25.25 -15.37 69.47
N ASP A 26 -24.78 -14.17 69.80
CA ASP A 26 -23.96 -13.25 69.03
C ASP A 26 -22.54 -13.81 68.89
N ASP A 27 -22.11 -14.08 67.66
CA ASP A 27 -20.70 -14.39 67.35
C ASP A 27 -20.30 -13.68 66.05
N SER A 28 -19.69 -12.51 66.25
CA SER A 28 -18.92 -11.79 65.25
C SER A 28 -17.85 -12.67 64.61
N ILE A 29 -18.04 -13.08 63.35
CA ILE A 29 -16.97 -13.68 62.55
C ILE A 29 -16.77 -12.86 61.28
N LEU A 30 -15.85 -11.90 61.40
CA LEU A 30 -15.24 -11.16 60.31
C LEU A 30 -14.48 -12.15 59.42
N THR A 31 -15.07 -12.59 58.30
CA THR A 31 -14.38 -13.44 57.33
C THR A 31 -13.35 -12.62 56.56
N HIS A 32 -12.11 -12.66 57.03
CA HIS A 32 -10.99 -11.97 56.38
C HIS A 32 -10.56 -12.75 55.12
N ARG A 33 -11.18 -12.42 53.97
CA ARG A 33 -10.73 -12.89 52.66
C ARG A 33 -9.34 -12.28 52.39
N LYS A 34 -8.26 -13.05 52.55
CA LYS A 34 -6.90 -12.64 52.14
C LYS A 34 -6.91 -12.34 50.64
N GLN A 35 -6.96 -11.06 50.27
CA GLN A 35 -6.59 -10.65 48.92
C GLN A 35 -5.11 -10.97 48.74
N LYS A 36 -4.77 -11.86 47.79
CA LYS A 36 -3.38 -11.99 47.33
C LYS A 36 -3.02 -10.66 46.68
N THR A 37 -2.31 -9.81 47.41
CA THR A 37 -1.71 -8.60 46.89
C THR A 37 -0.70 -9.00 45.82
N LEU A 38 -0.98 -8.65 44.56
CA LEU A 38 0.05 -8.74 43.53
C LEU A 38 1.20 -7.83 43.96
N ASN A 39 2.42 -8.36 43.94
CA ASN A 39 3.60 -7.59 44.29
C ASN A 39 3.80 -6.52 43.22
N MET A 40 3.51 -5.27 43.56
CA MET A 40 3.59 -4.11 42.67
C MET A 40 4.94 -4.03 41.96
N ASN A 41 6.03 -4.46 42.61
CA ASN A 41 7.38 -4.46 42.04
C ASN A 41 7.54 -5.47 40.91
N LYS A 42 6.82 -6.60 40.94
CA LYS A 42 6.79 -7.59 39.84
C LYS A 42 5.95 -7.09 38.67
N VAL A 43 4.86 -6.38 38.95
CA VAL A 43 4.00 -5.77 37.93
C VAL A 43 4.75 -4.63 37.22
N ILE A 44 5.44 -3.78 37.98
CA ILE A 44 6.30 -2.71 37.44
C ILE A 44 7.45 -3.31 36.61
N SER A 45 8.11 -4.38 37.08
CA SER A 45 9.18 -5.06 36.36
C SER A 45 8.72 -5.65 35.00
N LEU A 46 7.52 -6.25 34.95
CA LEU A 46 6.94 -6.80 33.73
C LEU A 46 6.49 -5.72 32.73
N ILE A 47 5.94 -4.60 33.21
CA ILE A 47 5.55 -3.46 32.37
C ILE A 47 6.80 -2.77 31.79
N SER A 48 7.86 -2.62 32.58
CA SER A 48 9.13 -2.08 32.10
C SER A 48 9.77 -2.95 31.02
N ALA A 49 9.72 -4.28 31.15
CA ALA A 49 10.21 -5.20 30.13
C ALA A 49 9.39 -5.11 28.82
N ALA A 50 8.08 -4.95 28.90
CA ALA A 50 7.20 -4.77 27.74
C ALA A 50 7.37 -3.40 27.05
N PHE A 51 7.66 -2.35 27.83
CA PHE A 51 7.91 -1.00 27.30
C PHE A 51 9.27 -0.90 26.60
N VAL A 52 10.30 -1.59 27.10
CA VAL A 52 11.62 -1.66 26.45
C VAL A 52 11.59 -2.50 25.16
N LEU A 53 10.73 -3.53 25.08
CA LEU A 53 10.59 -4.36 23.87
C LEU A 53 9.78 -3.65 22.75
N SER A 54 8.88 -2.74 23.10
CA SER A 54 8.07 -1.96 22.15
C SER A 54 8.81 -0.78 21.50
N ALA A 55 9.91 -0.32 22.11
CA ALA A 55 10.67 0.85 21.65
C ALA A 55 11.67 0.56 20.51
N THR A 56 11.80 -0.69 20.05
CA THR A 56 12.62 -1.05 18.89
C THR A 56 11.78 -1.22 17.62
N CYS A 57 10.88 -0.28 17.37
CA CYS A 57 10.38 -0.08 16.02
C CYS A 57 11.52 0.57 15.23
N LEU A 58 12.41 -0.25 14.67
CA LEU A 58 13.45 0.18 13.76
C LEU A 58 12.75 0.93 12.62
N THR A 59 12.88 2.25 12.62
CA THR A 59 12.63 3.05 11.43
C THR A 59 13.65 2.57 10.40
N MET A 60 13.21 1.72 9.47
CA MET A 60 13.98 1.43 8.28
C MET A 60 14.08 2.74 7.49
N SER A 61 15.12 3.51 7.77
CA SER A 61 15.53 4.59 6.90
C SER A 61 16.01 3.95 5.61
N ALA A 62 15.26 4.12 4.53
CA ALA A 62 15.70 3.78 3.18
C ALA A 62 16.73 4.82 2.69
N ALA A 63 17.78 5.05 3.50
CA ALA A 63 18.88 5.90 3.11
C ALA A 63 19.75 5.13 2.11
N ILE A 64 20.23 5.86 1.09
CA ILE A 64 21.24 5.34 0.17
C ILE A 64 22.45 4.94 1.02
N PRO A 65 22.98 3.71 0.89
CA PRO A 65 24.14 3.29 1.67
C PRO A 65 25.32 4.25 1.50
N ASP A 66 26.06 4.50 2.58
CA ASP A 66 27.26 5.32 2.51
C ASP A 66 28.20 4.81 1.41
N GLY A 67 28.55 5.70 0.50
CA GLY A 67 29.44 5.40 -0.63
C GLY A 67 28.83 4.60 -1.78
N TYR A 68 27.51 4.42 -1.84
CA TYR A 68 26.82 3.68 -2.91
C TYR A 68 27.27 4.10 -4.32
N TYR A 69 27.46 5.41 -4.55
CA TYR A 69 27.90 5.95 -5.84
C TYR A 69 29.40 6.18 -5.97
N SER A 70 30.20 5.98 -4.92
CA SER A 70 31.63 6.29 -4.92
C SER A 70 32.39 5.54 -6.02
N ALA A 71 31.95 4.31 -6.35
CA ALA A 71 32.56 3.52 -7.41
C ALA A 71 32.28 4.05 -8.83
N LEU A 72 31.36 5.01 -9.01
CA LEU A 72 31.04 5.62 -10.30
C LEU A 72 31.87 6.88 -10.56
N GLU A 73 32.41 7.50 -9.52
CA GLU A 73 33.07 8.80 -9.59
C GLU A 73 34.23 8.83 -10.61
N GLY A 74 34.29 9.88 -11.42
CA GLY A 74 35.30 10.06 -12.47
C GLY A 74 35.23 9.07 -13.66
N LYS A 75 34.35 8.05 -13.63
CA LYS A 75 34.21 7.08 -14.73
C LYS A 75 33.36 7.64 -15.87
N LYS A 76 33.62 7.17 -17.09
CA LYS A 76 32.89 7.53 -18.31
C LYS A 76 32.60 6.30 -19.16
N GLN A 77 31.64 6.42 -20.08
CA GLN A 77 31.35 5.43 -21.12
C GLN A 77 31.20 4.00 -20.56
N SER A 78 31.94 3.03 -21.11
CA SER A 78 31.85 1.62 -20.72
C SER A 78 32.24 1.36 -19.27
N ALA A 79 33.22 2.08 -18.73
CA ALA A 79 33.64 1.96 -17.34
C ALA A 79 32.54 2.43 -16.37
N LEU A 80 31.85 3.52 -16.70
CA LEU A 80 30.71 4.00 -15.92
C LEU A 80 29.55 3.01 -15.99
N LYS A 81 29.23 2.50 -17.19
CA LYS A 81 28.17 1.49 -17.38
C LYS A 81 28.44 0.22 -16.55
N ALA A 82 29.68 -0.28 -16.55
CA ALA A 82 30.06 -1.44 -15.77
C ALA A 82 29.94 -1.17 -14.26
N ALA A 83 30.42 -0.03 -13.79
CA ALA A 83 30.33 0.36 -12.38
C ALA A 83 28.88 0.50 -11.90
N ALA A 84 28.02 1.16 -12.69
CA ALA A 84 26.60 1.28 -12.40
C ALA A 84 25.90 -0.08 -12.36
N LYS A 85 26.19 -0.96 -13.32
CA LYS A 85 25.65 -2.33 -13.33
C LYS A 85 26.04 -3.11 -12.07
N SER A 86 27.30 -3.00 -11.63
CA SER A 86 27.76 -3.65 -10.41
C SER A 86 27.10 -3.10 -9.15
N ALA A 87 26.92 -1.77 -9.06
CA ALA A 87 26.26 -1.14 -7.92
C ALA A 87 24.77 -1.55 -7.78
N ALA A 88 24.10 -1.77 -8.92
CA ALA A 88 22.70 -2.21 -8.96
C ALA A 88 22.50 -3.74 -8.89
N ALA A 89 23.58 -4.54 -8.83
CA ALA A 89 23.49 -5.98 -9.01
C ALA A 89 22.76 -6.72 -7.88
N SER A 90 22.81 -6.20 -6.65
CA SER A 90 22.24 -6.83 -5.45
C SER A 90 20.83 -6.33 -5.11
N HIS A 91 20.04 -5.97 -6.13
CA HIS A 91 18.66 -5.53 -5.93
C HIS A 91 17.75 -6.72 -5.60
N THR A 92 16.69 -6.46 -4.83
CA THR A 92 15.61 -7.44 -4.64
C THR A 92 14.70 -7.39 -5.85
N ARG A 93 14.58 -8.51 -6.54
CA ARG A 93 13.68 -8.64 -7.69
C ARG A 93 12.26 -8.94 -7.22
N VAL A 94 11.32 -8.11 -7.62
CA VAL A 94 9.87 -8.34 -7.48
C VAL A 94 9.36 -8.96 -8.77
N SER A 95 8.55 -10.00 -8.71
CA SER A 95 8.03 -10.62 -9.94
C SER A 95 7.03 -9.70 -10.64
N TYR A 96 6.90 -9.86 -11.95
CA TYR A 96 5.86 -9.16 -12.71
C TYR A 96 4.50 -9.82 -12.48
N GLY A 97 3.44 -9.03 -12.28
CA GLY A 97 2.06 -9.51 -12.11
C GLY A 97 1.51 -9.17 -10.73
N ASP A 98 0.98 -10.15 -10.01
CA ASP A 98 0.38 -9.94 -8.69
C ASP A 98 1.40 -9.33 -7.70
N ASP A 99 2.64 -9.82 -7.70
CA ASP A 99 3.74 -9.26 -6.89
C ASP A 99 3.99 -7.76 -7.20
N THR A 100 3.76 -7.32 -8.44
CA THR A 100 3.85 -5.89 -8.81
C THR A 100 2.71 -5.09 -8.20
N TRP A 101 1.48 -5.61 -8.25
CA TRP A 101 0.34 -4.97 -7.60
C TRP A 101 0.49 -4.90 -6.08
N ASP A 102 1.14 -5.90 -5.48
CA ASP A 102 1.48 -5.94 -4.06
C ASP A 102 2.49 -4.84 -3.69
N ALA A 103 3.47 -4.59 -4.56
CA ALA A 103 4.38 -3.46 -4.41
C ALA A 103 3.66 -2.12 -4.60
N PHE A 104 2.82 -1.98 -5.64
CA PHE A 104 2.03 -0.76 -5.90
C PHE A 104 1.14 -0.37 -4.72
N ARG A 105 0.64 -1.32 -3.91
CA ARG A 105 -0.12 -0.97 -2.69
C ARG A 105 0.68 -0.15 -1.68
N GLN A 106 2.00 -0.21 -1.76
CA GLN A 106 2.94 0.51 -0.89
C GLN A 106 3.51 1.76 -1.57
N THR A 107 3.72 1.71 -2.89
CA THR A 107 4.43 2.76 -3.64
C THR A 107 3.51 3.68 -4.46
N ASP A 108 2.38 3.17 -4.96
CA ASP A 108 1.55 3.82 -5.99
C ASP A 108 0.08 3.94 -5.53
N VAL A 109 -0.13 4.47 -4.32
CA VAL A 109 -1.45 4.74 -3.74
C VAL A 109 -1.52 6.16 -3.23
N ARG A 110 -2.60 6.87 -3.57
CA ARG A 110 -2.90 8.21 -3.05
C ARG A 110 -4.31 8.26 -2.44
N THR A 111 -4.54 9.26 -1.59
CA THR A 111 -5.87 9.49 -0.99
C THR A 111 -6.59 10.58 -1.75
N VAL A 112 -7.75 10.27 -2.33
CA VAL A 112 -8.64 11.23 -2.99
C VAL A 112 -9.99 11.16 -2.31
N ASN A 113 -10.52 12.30 -1.83
CA ASN A 113 -11.80 12.39 -1.11
C ASN A 113 -11.95 11.38 0.05
N GLY A 114 -10.85 11.11 0.78
CA GLY A 114 -10.83 10.16 1.91
C GLY A 114 -10.71 8.69 1.51
N GLN A 115 -10.62 8.37 0.22
CA GLN A 115 -10.49 7.01 -0.29
C GLN A 115 -9.08 6.77 -0.86
N LYS A 116 -8.52 5.60 -0.56
CA LYS A 116 -7.28 5.13 -1.19
C LYS A 116 -7.55 4.67 -2.61
N VAL A 117 -6.86 5.28 -3.57
CA VAL A 117 -6.96 4.98 -5.00
C VAL A 117 -5.58 4.70 -5.56
N TRP A 118 -5.51 3.89 -6.61
CA TRP A 118 -4.26 3.69 -7.34
C TRP A 118 -3.77 5.02 -7.89
N TRP A 119 -2.47 5.29 -7.78
CA TRP A 119 -1.88 6.48 -8.38
C TRP A 119 -1.67 6.26 -9.88
N ASP A 120 -2.76 6.41 -10.63
CA ASP A 120 -2.74 6.41 -12.08
C ASP A 120 -2.30 7.78 -12.60
N MET A 121 -1.14 7.82 -13.27
CA MET A 121 -0.60 9.04 -13.89
C MET A 121 -1.11 9.24 -15.33
N TYR A 122 -1.93 8.32 -15.83
CA TYR A 122 -2.37 8.28 -17.22
C TYR A 122 -3.87 8.58 -17.38
N SER A 123 -4.61 8.71 -16.27
CA SER A 123 -6.06 8.93 -16.27
C SER A 123 -6.52 9.71 -15.03
N ASP A 124 -7.64 10.40 -15.15
CA ASP A 124 -8.37 11.03 -14.04
C ASP A 124 -9.32 10.05 -13.32
N ASN A 125 -9.44 8.82 -13.83
CA ASN A 125 -10.27 7.76 -13.26
C ASN A 125 -9.68 7.23 -11.94
N ASN A 126 -10.27 7.64 -10.83
CA ASN A 126 -9.86 7.24 -9.49
C ASN A 126 -10.34 5.82 -9.12
N VAL A 127 -9.59 4.80 -9.52
CA VAL A 127 -9.90 3.39 -9.21
C VAL A 127 -9.55 3.06 -7.76
N SER A 128 -10.52 2.54 -7.01
CA SER A 128 -10.33 2.13 -5.61
C SER A 128 -9.34 0.98 -5.45
N VAL A 129 -8.36 1.12 -4.56
CA VAL A 129 -7.47 0.00 -4.18
C VAL A 129 -8.28 -1.16 -3.57
N SER A 130 -9.32 -0.86 -2.80
CA SER A 130 -10.17 -1.88 -2.17
C SER A 130 -11.02 -2.66 -3.17
N GLY A 131 -11.24 -2.11 -4.37
CA GLY A 131 -11.96 -2.78 -5.46
C GLY A 131 -11.07 -3.68 -6.31
N GLY A 132 -9.78 -3.79 -5.99
CA GLY A 132 -8.78 -4.46 -6.82
C GLY A 132 -8.30 -3.55 -7.95
N HIS A 133 -7.81 -4.16 -9.03
CA HIS A 133 -7.21 -3.48 -10.19
C HIS A 133 -7.93 -3.82 -11.50
N GLY A 134 -9.25 -4.06 -11.42
CA GLY A 134 -10.08 -4.31 -12.59
C GLY A 134 -10.14 -3.07 -13.49
N GLY A 135 -9.88 -3.25 -14.79
CA GLY A 135 -9.82 -2.13 -15.74
C GLY A 135 -8.46 -1.42 -15.79
N MET A 136 -7.48 -1.86 -15.01
CA MET A 136 -6.12 -1.33 -15.01
C MET A 136 -5.13 -2.32 -15.60
N ASN A 137 -4.02 -1.80 -16.11
CA ASN A 137 -2.84 -2.53 -16.53
C ASN A 137 -1.64 -2.11 -15.65
N ILE A 138 -0.60 -2.95 -15.67
CA ILE A 138 0.75 -2.54 -15.29
C ILE A 138 1.38 -1.93 -16.55
N GLU A 139 1.69 -0.65 -16.52
CA GLU A 139 2.27 0.09 -17.64
C GLU A 139 3.78 0.19 -17.55
N HIS A 140 4.46 -0.06 -18.67
CA HIS A 140 5.89 0.16 -18.83
C HIS A 140 6.14 1.60 -19.31
N SER A 141 6.54 2.50 -18.40
CA SER A 141 6.84 3.90 -18.72
C SER A 141 7.92 4.03 -19.79
N VAL A 142 8.91 3.11 -19.77
CA VAL A 142 9.82 2.85 -20.90
C VAL A 142 9.34 1.60 -21.64
N PRO A 143 8.73 1.71 -22.84
CA PRO A 143 8.08 0.59 -23.49
C PRO A 143 9.02 -0.59 -23.71
N ASN A 144 8.60 -1.80 -23.31
CA ASN A 144 9.45 -2.99 -23.44
C ASN A 144 9.88 -3.29 -24.89
N SER A 145 9.07 -2.85 -25.86
CA SER A 145 9.35 -2.98 -27.28
C SER A 145 10.59 -2.21 -27.73
N TRP A 146 10.98 -1.14 -27.03
CA TRP A 146 12.16 -0.34 -27.37
C TRP A 146 13.48 -1.06 -27.11
N TRP A 147 13.46 -2.07 -26.25
CA TRP A 147 14.64 -2.84 -25.88
C TRP A 147 14.44 -4.35 -26.12
N GLY A 148 13.57 -4.69 -27.08
CA GLY A 148 13.44 -6.05 -27.61
C GLY A 148 12.51 -6.98 -26.85
N LYS A 149 11.68 -6.46 -25.94
CA LYS A 149 10.65 -7.21 -25.18
C LYS A 149 11.22 -8.34 -24.30
N ALA A 150 12.50 -8.25 -23.92
CA ALA A 150 13.08 -9.23 -23.01
C ALA A 150 12.33 -9.21 -21.66
N LYS A 151 12.26 -10.35 -20.97
CA LYS A 151 11.62 -10.45 -19.65
C LYS A 151 12.68 -10.63 -18.56
N ASN A 152 13.55 -9.63 -18.42
CA ASN A 152 14.66 -9.58 -17.46
C ASN A 152 14.32 -8.70 -16.26
N ASP A 153 15.31 -8.34 -15.44
CA ASP A 153 15.10 -7.50 -14.25
C ASP A 153 14.52 -6.13 -14.59
N ALA A 154 14.87 -5.55 -15.74
CA ALA A 154 14.31 -4.28 -16.21
C ALA A 154 12.81 -4.40 -16.59
N TYR A 155 12.33 -5.60 -16.93
CA TYR A 155 10.91 -5.83 -17.22
C TYR A 155 10.03 -5.70 -15.98
N CYS A 156 10.58 -5.98 -14.80
CA CYS A 156 9.89 -5.95 -13.51
C CYS A 156 10.40 -4.85 -12.58
N ASP A 157 11.09 -3.84 -13.14
CA ASP A 157 11.63 -2.72 -12.37
C ASP A 157 10.50 -1.76 -11.95
N LEU A 158 10.22 -1.70 -10.65
CA LEU A 158 9.16 -0.88 -10.07
C LEU A 158 9.32 0.62 -10.32
N PHE A 159 10.53 1.11 -10.62
CA PHE A 159 10.72 2.53 -10.96
C PHE A 159 10.23 2.87 -12.38
N HIS A 160 9.98 1.86 -13.22
CA HIS A 160 9.53 2.01 -14.59
C HIS A 160 8.19 1.30 -14.85
N LEU A 161 7.55 0.80 -13.80
CA LEU A 161 6.22 0.22 -13.83
C LEU A 161 5.26 1.11 -13.07
N ASN A 162 4.10 1.37 -13.64
CA ASN A 162 3.06 2.15 -12.97
C ASN A 162 1.68 1.51 -13.16
N PRO A 163 0.75 1.63 -12.20
CA PRO A 163 -0.64 1.32 -12.45
C PRO A 163 -1.20 2.31 -13.48
N SER A 164 -1.98 1.83 -14.43
CA SER A 164 -2.51 2.67 -15.50
C SER A 164 -3.89 2.20 -15.95
N ASP A 165 -4.79 3.13 -16.23
CA ASP A 165 -6.03 2.86 -16.96
C ASP A 165 -5.72 2.10 -18.26
N LYS A 166 -6.44 0.98 -18.46
CA LYS A 166 -6.18 0.07 -19.56
C LYS A 166 -6.31 0.75 -20.92
N GLU A 167 -7.27 1.66 -21.10
CA GLU A 167 -7.45 2.34 -22.38
C GLU A 167 -6.33 3.35 -22.60
N ALA A 168 -5.99 4.15 -21.58
CA ALA A 168 -4.89 5.10 -21.66
C ALA A 168 -3.55 4.41 -22.01
N ASN A 169 -3.24 3.29 -21.36
CA ASN A 169 -2.09 2.45 -21.69
C ASN A 169 -2.13 2.00 -23.17
N ASN A 170 -3.25 1.39 -23.61
CA ASN A 170 -3.39 0.92 -24.99
C ASN A 170 -3.20 2.06 -26.01
N ARG A 171 -3.65 3.27 -25.68
CA ARG A 171 -3.54 4.47 -26.54
C ARG A 171 -2.13 5.04 -26.57
N LYS A 172 -1.46 5.10 -25.43
CA LYS A 172 -0.05 5.52 -25.31
C LYS A 172 0.87 4.61 -26.14
N ALA A 173 0.59 3.31 -26.15
CA ALA A 173 1.34 2.32 -26.92
C ALA A 173 2.86 2.44 -26.65
N ASN A 174 3.68 2.36 -27.70
CA ASN A 174 5.13 2.54 -27.61
C ASN A 174 5.59 3.91 -28.12
N TYR A 175 4.71 4.92 -28.10
CA TYR A 175 5.06 6.25 -28.59
C TYR A 175 6.03 6.94 -27.61
N PRO A 176 7.04 7.66 -28.13
CA PRO A 176 7.93 8.43 -27.28
C PRO A 176 7.20 9.62 -26.66
N LEU A 177 7.77 10.10 -25.56
CA LEU A 177 7.34 11.36 -24.95
C LEU A 177 7.53 12.51 -25.94
N GLY A 178 6.58 13.44 -25.97
CA GLY A 178 6.65 14.60 -26.83
C GLY A 178 5.43 15.49 -26.75
N ILE A 179 5.60 16.76 -27.11
CA ILE A 179 4.52 17.74 -27.19
C ILE A 179 3.66 17.43 -28.42
N VAL A 180 2.36 17.28 -28.21
CA VAL A 180 1.38 16.97 -29.26
C VAL A 180 0.93 18.26 -29.95
N ALA A 181 1.12 18.35 -31.27
CA ALA A 181 0.60 19.47 -32.07
C ALA A 181 -0.78 19.20 -32.66
N THR A 182 -1.12 17.94 -32.95
CA THR A 182 -2.47 17.58 -33.39
C THR A 182 -2.94 16.35 -32.64
N VAL A 183 -3.93 16.57 -31.77
CA VAL A 183 -4.49 15.54 -30.90
C VAL A 183 -5.26 14.52 -31.74
N LYS A 184 -4.88 13.25 -31.57
CA LYS A 184 -5.63 12.09 -32.08
C LYS A 184 -6.57 11.54 -31.02
N TRP A 185 -6.10 11.53 -29.78
CA TRP A 185 -6.83 11.02 -28.63
C TRP A 185 -6.36 11.72 -27.37
N THR A 186 -7.29 11.99 -26.45
CA THR A 186 -6.98 12.45 -25.10
C THR A 186 -8.08 12.00 -24.16
N ASN A 187 -7.72 11.73 -22.91
CA ASN A 187 -8.66 11.61 -21.78
C ASN A 187 -8.51 12.77 -20.78
N GLY A 188 -7.84 13.86 -21.17
CA GLY A 188 -7.55 15.00 -20.29
C GLY A 188 -6.27 14.85 -19.45
N VAL A 189 -5.71 13.64 -19.34
CA VAL A 189 -4.45 13.39 -18.60
C VAL A 189 -3.36 12.82 -19.53
N THR A 190 -3.72 11.87 -20.39
CA THR A 190 -2.86 11.33 -21.45
C THR A 190 -3.31 11.91 -22.77
N THR A 191 -2.40 12.52 -23.51
CA THR A 191 -2.65 13.02 -24.87
C THR A 191 -1.77 12.29 -25.86
N VAL A 192 -2.34 11.83 -26.96
CA VAL A 192 -1.62 11.14 -28.04
C VAL A 192 -1.94 11.83 -29.36
N GLY A 193 -0.92 12.09 -30.16
CA GLY A 193 -1.09 12.80 -31.41
C GLY A 193 0.20 12.95 -32.22
N SER A 194 0.13 13.70 -33.31
CA SER A 194 1.34 13.99 -34.09
C SER A 194 2.21 14.98 -33.34
N PRO A 195 3.55 14.83 -33.36
CA PRO A 195 4.44 15.71 -32.64
C PRO A 195 4.42 17.14 -33.18
N ALA A 196 4.79 18.08 -32.31
CA ALA A 196 5.22 19.40 -32.73
C ALA A 196 6.41 19.33 -33.71
N SER A 197 6.45 20.26 -34.66
CA SER A 197 7.49 20.31 -35.69
C SER A 197 8.88 20.38 -35.07
N GLY A 198 9.82 19.58 -35.59
CA GLY A 198 11.21 19.54 -35.12
C GLY A 198 11.44 18.78 -33.80
N ALA A 199 10.41 18.18 -33.20
CA ALA A 199 10.53 17.43 -31.95
C ALA A 199 10.66 15.90 -32.17
N CYS A 200 11.07 15.19 -31.11
CA CYS A 200 10.90 13.74 -30.96
C CYS A 200 11.56 12.85 -32.03
N GLY A 201 12.65 13.32 -32.65
CA GLY A 201 13.50 12.50 -33.52
C GLY A 201 12.81 11.97 -34.79
N GLY A 202 11.75 12.63 -35.26
CA GLY A 202 11.01 12.22 -36.46
C GLY A 202 9.94 11.15 -36.22
N ALA A 203 9.54 10.91 -34.96
CA ALA A 203 8.41 10.04 -34.65
C ALA A 203 7.12 10.52 -35.35
N SER A 204 6.29 9.61 -35.85
CA SER A 204 4.99 9.99 -36.44
C SER A 204 3.90 10.26 -35.39
N TRP A 205 4.09 9.75 -34.18
CA TRP A 205 3.18 9.85 -33.05
C TRP A 205 3.97 10.02 -31.76
N VAL A 206 3.42 10.79 -30.83
CA VAL A 206 3.97 11.01 -29.48
C VAL A 206 2.87 10.88 -28.43
N PHE A 207 3.32 10.61 -27.21
CA PHE A 207 2.52 10.67 -26.00
C PHE A 207 2.97 11.88 -25.16
N GLU A 208 2.01 12.68 -24.72
CA GLU A 208 2.17 13.82 -23.82
C GLU A 208 1.41 13.53 -22.52
N PRO A 209 2.10 13.38 -21.38
CA PRO A 209 1.45 13.31 -20.07
C PRO A 209 0.91 14.68 -19.67
N ALA A 210 0.07 14.71 -18.64
CA ALA A 210 -0.37 15.96 -18.01
C ALA A 210 0.80 16.66 -17.30
N ASP A 211 0.77 17.99 -17.22
CA ASP A 211 1.86 18.82 -16.69
C ASP A 211 2.32 18.46 -15.27
N GLU A 212 1.44 17.86 -14.45
CA GLU A 212 1.80 17.38 -13.12
C GLU A 212 2.76 16.16 -13.10
N TYR A 213 3.04 15.54 -14.25
CA TYR A 213 3.87 14.34 -14.42
C TYR A 213 4.96 14.52 -15.48
#